data_AF-A0A7X7IQ14-F1
#
_entry.id   AF-A0A7X7IQ14-F1
#
_cell.length_a   1.000
_cell.length_b   1.000
_cell.length_c   1.000
_cell.angle_alpha   90.00
_cell.angle_beta   90.00
_cell.angle_gamma   90.00
#
_symmetry.space_group_name_H-M   'P 1'
#
loop_
_entity.id
_entity.type
_entity.pdbx_description
1 polymer ?
#
loop_
_entity_poly.entity_id
_entity_poly.type
_entity_poly.pdbx_seq_one_letter_code
_entity_poly.pdbx_strand_id
1 'polypeptide(L)'
;FKRVGEIWYICFDGLKYQCRDSKALPDIRYLLDHVGQPVSIFHLPGNEGRGDRGTRAVDSTSLDNAKRIKSQIFQLEKRIGELGGSDDPADIMDRKEKVAERDALNKQYNENFDKYGNSRQLAGDASKAAETTKRRIGRFTKTLRNHVPGLADHLDAFLTIGSVCQYAPDRPIPWNLA
;
A
#
# COMPACT_ATOMS: atom_id res chain seq x y z
N PHE A 1 24.59 -6.41 -6.72
CA PHE A 1 23.65 -7.51 -6.46
C PHE A 1 23.44 -8.22 -7.77
N LYS A 2 23.79 -9.49 -7.94
CA LYS A 2 23.65 -10.21 -9.20
C LYS A 2 23.06 -11.58 -8.96
N ARG A 3 22.08 -12.00 -9.77
CA ARG A 3 21.50 -13.33 -9.70
C ARG A 3 22.09 -14.20 -10.81
N VAL A 4 22.61 -15.37 -10.45
CA VAL A 4 23.07 -16.39 -11.40
C VAL A 4 22.40 -17.71 -11.02
N GLY A 5 21.39 -18.11 -11.79
CA GLY A 5 20.53 -19.24 -11.46
C GLY A 5 19.75 -19.00 -10.16
N GLU A 6 19.97 -19.86 -9.16
CA GLU A 6 19.37 -19.76 -7.82
C GLU A 6 20.27 -19.06 -6.79
N ILE A 7 21.47 -18.66 -7.19
CA ILE A 7 22.46 -18.05 -6.31
C ILE A 7 22.53 -16.55 -6.56
N TRP A 8 22.55 -15.80 -5.45
CA TRP A 8 22.79 -14.38 -5.44
C TRP A 8 24.22 -14.08 -5.03
N TYR A 9 24.85 -13.20 -5.80
CA TYR A 9 26.16 -12.65 -5.57
C TYR A 9 26.02 -11.20 -5.13
N ILE A 10 26.47 -10.91 -3.92
CA ILE A 10 26.39 -9.61 -3.29
C ILE A 10 27.81 -9.15 -3.03
N CYS A 11 28.10 -7.93 -3.46
CA CYS A 11 29.39 -7.30 -3.24
C CYS A 11 29.13 -5.86 -2.80
N PHE A 12 29.80 -5.44 -1.74
CA PHE A 12 29.78 -4.07 -1.24
C PHE A 12 31.10 -3.80 -0.54
N ASP A 13 31.74 -2.69 -0.90
CA ASP A 13 33.03 -2.28 -0.34
C ASP A 13 34.09 -3.40 -0.31
N GLY A 14 34.20 -4.14 -1.44
CA GLY A 14 35.15 -5.25 -1.59
C GLY A 14 34.75 -6.57 -0.91
N LEU A 15 33.82 -6.55 0.06
CA LEU A 15 33.32 -7.75 0.72
C LEU A 15 32.28 -8.45 -0.14
N LYS A 16 32.37 -9.79 -0.20
CA LYS A 16 31.52 -10.64 -1.04
C LYS A 16 30.71 -11.61 -0.19
N TYR A 17 29.45 -11.77 -0.53
CA TYR A 17 28.56 -12.75 0.07
C TYR A 17 27.75 -13.46 -1.01
N GLN A 18 27.62 -14.78 -0.86
CA GLN A 18 26.85 -15.62 -1.76
C GLN A 18 25.79 -16.35 -0.96
N CYS A 19 24.55 -16.30 -1.43
CA CYS A 19 23.43 -16.94 -0.76
C CYS A 19 22.41 -17.47 -1.78
N ARG A 20 21.57 -18.41 -1.32
CA ARG A 20 20.41 -18.86 -2.10
C ARG A 20 19.36 -17.76 -2.20
N ASP A 21 18.54 -17.86 -3.22
CA ASP A 21 17.40 -16.97 -3.43
C ASP A 21 16.51 -16.89 -2.19
N SER A 22 16.11 -15.67 -1.87
CA SER A 22 15.20 -15.37 -0.78
C SER A 22 14.28 -14.26 -1.25
N LYS A 23 13.03 -14.27 -0.78
CA LYS A 23 12.05 -13.24 -1.20
C LYS A 23 12.49 -11.80 -0.88
N ALA A 24 13.48 -11.58 -0.01
CA ALA A 24 14.00 -10.25 0.31
C ALA A 24 14.89 -9.68 -0.81
N LEU A 25 15.59 -10.55 -1.53
CA LEU A 25 16.60 -10.16 -2.52
C LEU A 25 15.97 -9.48 -3.75
N PRO A 26 14.88 -10.00 -4.34
CA PRO A 26 14.14 -9.30 -5.38
C PRO A 26 13.62 -7.93 -4.93
N ASP A 27 13.09 -7.80 -3.71
CA ASP A 27 12.58 -6.51 -3.19
C ASP A 27 13.70 -5.46 -3.09
N ILE A 28 14.82 -5.84 -2.46
CA ILE A 28 15.97 -4.94 -2.30
C ILE A 28 16.51 -4.57 -3.68
N ARG A 29 16.73 -5.57 -4.54
CA ARG A 29 17.21 -5.38 -5.92
C ARG A 29 16.33 -4.39 -6.70
N TYR A 30 15.01 -4.53 -6.59
CA TYR A 30 14.05 -3.64 -7.24
C TYR A 30 14.19 -2.19 -6.74
N LEU A 31 14.30 -1.99 -5.42
CA LEU A 31 14.47 -0.66 -4.84
C LEU A 31 15.83 -0.03 -5.20
N LEU A 32 16.90 -0.83 -5.29
CA LEU A 32 18.21 -0.36 -5.74
C LEU A 32 18.22 0.06 -7.22
N ASP A 33 17.33 -0.49 -8.04
CA ASP A 33 17.15 -0.12 -9.45
C ASP A 33 16.32 1.17 -9.60
N HIS A 34 15.52 1.51 -8.57
CA HIS A 34 14.62 2.68 -8.53
C HIS A 34 15.09 3.72 -7.50
N VAL A 35 16.38 4.08 -7.56
CA VAL A 35 17.00 5.02 -6.60
C VAL A 35 16.24 6.34 -6.55
N GLY A 36 15.86 6.76 -5.34
CA GLY A 36 15.13 8.01 -5.08
C GLY A 36 13.65 7.98 -5.48
N GLN A 37 13.15 6.91 -6.10
CA GLN A 37 11.75 6.85 -6.53
C GLN A 37 10.84 6.22 -5.47
N PRO A 38 9.69 6.84 -5.17
CA PRO A 38 8.68 6.21 -4.31
C PRO A 38 8.00 5.04 -5.03
N VAL A 39 8.03 3.87 -4.43
CA VAL A 39 7.47 2.61 -4.95
C VAL A 39 6.34 2.13 -4.05
N SER A 40 5.16 1.82 -4.60
CA SER A 40 4.08 1.19 -3.82
C SER A 40 4.51 -0.17 -3.27
N ILE A 41 4.18 -0.48 -2.02
CA ILE A 41 4.47 -1.78 -1.39
C ILE A 41 3.96 -2.97 -2.21
N PHE A 42 2.88 -2.79 -2.97
CA PHE A 42 2.29 -3.83 -3.81
C PHE A 42 3.05 -4.08 -5.12
N HIS A 43 3.93 -3.16 -5.53
CA HIS A 43 4.79 -3.33 -6.70
C HIS A 43 6.09 -4.08 -6.38
N LEU A 44 6.40 -4.32 -5.10
CA LEU A 44 7.58 -5.11 -4.75
C LEU A 44 7.42 -6.58 -5.19
N PRO A 45 8.43 -7.19 -5.84
CA PRO A 45 8.33 -8.56 -6.36
C PRO A 45 7.95 -9.61 -5.30
N GLY A 46 8.42 -9.45 -4.07
CA GLY A 46 8.09 -10.30 -2.94
C GLY A 46 6.63 -10.22 -2.48
N ASN A 47 5.85 -9.29 -3.05
CA ASN A 47 4.41 -9.09 -2.82
C ASN A 47 3.57 -9.38 -4.08
N GLU A 48 4.17 -9.91 -5.15
CA GLU A 48 3.44 -10.43 -6.31
C GLU A 48 2.36 -11.43 -5.88
N GLY A 49 1.16 -11.30 -6.46
CA GLY A 49 -0.05 -12.05 -6.05
C GLY A 49 -0.88 -11.40 -4.94
N ARG A 50 -0.34 -10.40 -4.20
CA ARG A 50 -1.14 -9.50 -3.34
C ARG A 50 -1.58 -8.23 -4.08
N GLY A 51 -0.77 -7.77 -5.04
CA GLY A 51 -1.05 -6.56 -5.83
C GLY A 51 -1.88 -6.77 -7.09
N ASP A 52 -1.74 -7.88 -7.82
CA ASP A 52 -2.30 -7.95 -9.18
C ASP A 52 -3.82 -8.25 -9.26
N ARG A 53 -4.37 -8.95 -8.26
CA ARG A 53 -5.85 -9.11 -8.11
C ARG A 53 -6.48 -8.03 -7.23
N GLY A 54 -5.67 -7.33 -6.44
CA GLY A 54 -6.11 -6.33 -5.47
C GLY A 54 -6.02 -4.91 -6.03
N THR A 55 -4.85 -4.47 -6.46
CA THR A 55 -4.58 -3.05 -6.69
C THR A 55 -5.35 -2.49 -7.89
N ARG A 56 -5.38 -3.13 -9.07
CA ARG A 56 -6.11 -2.56 -10.23
C ARG A 56 -7.63 -2.70 -10.16
N ALA A 57 -8.14 -3.86 -9.73
CA ALA A 57 -9.56 -4.12 -9.69
C ALA A 57 -10.23 -3.56 -8.43
N VAL A 58 -9.56 -3.57 -7.27
CA VAL A 58 -10.10 -3.03 -6.03
C VAL A 58 -9.95 -1.51 -5.98
N ASP A 59 -8.90 -0.88 -6.53
CA ASP A 59 -8.86 0.60 -6.58
C ASP A 59 -9.98 1.16 -7.46
N SER A 60 -10.15 0.68 -8.70
CA SER A 60 -11.21 1.19 -9.58
C SER A 60 -12.60 0.87 -9.02
N THR A 61 -12.84 -0.38 -8.61
CA THR A 61 -14.15 -0.80 -8.09
C THR A 61 -14.45 -0.15 -6.73
N SER A 62 -13.46 0.06 -5.87
CA SER A 62 -13.68 0.73 -4.58
C SER A 62 -13.88 2.23 -4.74
N LEU A 63 -13.15 2.90 -5.64
CA LEU A 63 -13.39 4.30 -5.97
C LEU A 63 -14.75 4.50 -6.63
N ASP A 64 -15.14 3.62 -7.55
CA ASP A 64 -16.44 3.69 -8.22
C ASP A 64 -17.59 3.37 -7.26
N ASN A 65 -17.41 2.40 -6.36
CA ASN A 65 -18.36 2.14 -5.27
C ASN A 65 -18.45 3.33 -4.30
N ALA A 66 -17.32 3.94 -3.91
CA ALA A 66 -17.31 5.12 -3.06
C ALA A 66 -18.05 6.31 -3.72
N LYS A 67 -17.79 6.55 -5.00
CA LYS A 67 -18.50 7.58 -5.79
C LYS A 67 -19.99 7.29 -5.89
N ARG A 68 -20.38 6.04 -6.13
CA ARG A 68 -21.77 5.61 -6.19
C ARG A 68 -22.49 5.85 -4.85
N ILE A 69 -21.91 5.39 -3.74
CA ILE A 69 -22.49 5.57 -2.40
C ILE A 69 -22.62 7.07 -2.06
N LYS A 70 -21.58 7.88 -2.32
CA LYS A 70 -21.66 9.35 -2.15
C LYS A 70 -22.75 9.99 -2.99
N SER A 71 -22.91 9.53 -4.23
CA SER A 71 -23.95 10.04 -5.13
C SER A 71 -25.35 9.72 -4.62
N GLN A 72 -25.55 8.51 -4.05
CA GLN A 72 -26.80 8.13 -3.42
C GLN A 72 -27.10 8.95 -2.16
N ILE A 73 -26.09 9.15 -1.30
CA ILE A 73 -26.20 10.01 -0.11
C ILE A 73 -26.63 11.43 -0.52
N PHE A 74 -25.96 12.01 -1.52
CA PHE A 74 -26.28 13.35 -2.03
C PHE A 74 -27.72 13.44 -2.58
N GLN A 75 -28.17 12.42 -3.32
CA GLN A 75 -29.55 12.38 -3.82
C GLN A 75 -30.58 12.29 -2.68
N LEU A 76 -30.29 11.52 -1.63
CA LEU A 76 -31.16 11.44 -0.45
C LEU A 76 -31.19 12.78 0.30
N GLU A 77 -30.05 13.44 0.49
CA GLU A 77 -29.99 14.77 1.12
C GLU A 77 -30.81 15.80 0.34
N LYS A 78 -30.73 15.78 -1.00
CA LYS A 78 -31.55 16.65 -1.85
C LYS A 78 -33.05 16.40 -1.62
N ARG A 79 -33.48 15.14 -1.65
CA ARG A 79 -34.89 14.76 -1.43
C ARG A 79 -35.38 15.11 -0.02
N ILE A 80 -34.54 14.92 1.00
CA ILE A 80 -34.84 15.34 2.37
C ILE A 80 -35.04 16.86 2.44
N GLY A 81 -34.21 17.63 1.73
CA GLY A 81 -34.34 19.08 1.61
C GLY A 81 -35.61 19.50 0.87
N GLU A 82 -35.98 18.81 -0.21
CA GLU A 82 -37.22 19.05 -0.97
C GLU A 82 -38.49 18.82 -0.12
N LEU A 83 -38.44 17.86 0.81
CA LEU A 83 -39.51 17.61 1.78
C LEU A 83 -39.46 18.59 2.97
N GLY A 84 -38.36 19.30 3.17
CA GLY A 84 -38.13 20.17 4.32
C GLY A 84 -39.10 21.37 4.32
N GLY A 85 -39.88 21.50 5.39
CA GLY A 85 -40.83 22.62 5.56
C GLY A 85 -42.30 22.26 5.34
N SER A 86 -42.62 21.01 4.95
CA SER A 86 -43.99 20.50 4.99
C SER A 86 -44.35 19.95 6.38
N ASP A 87 -45.54 20.32 6.86
CA ASP A 87 -46.20 19.79 8.07
C ASP A 87 -47.17 18.63 7.75
N ASP A 88 -47.22 18.18 6.48
CA ASP A 88 -48.03 17.03 6.11
C ASP A 88 -47.49 15.74 6.77
N PRO A 89 -48.35 14.96 7.46
CA PRO A 89 -47.92 13.72 8.12
C PRO A 89 -47.25 12.70 7.19
N ALA A 90 -47.64 12.64 5.92
CA ALA A 90 -47.03 11.76 4.92
C ALA A 90 -45.61 12.25 4.58
N ASP A 91 -45.42 13.55 4.39
CA ASP A 91 -44.10 14.15 4.12
C ASP A 91 -43.15 13.98 5.31
N ILE A 92 -43.66 14.08 6.54
CA ILE A 92 -42.88 13.82 7.77
C ILE A 92 -42.41 12.37 7.81
N MET A 93 -43.29 11.41 7.48
CA MET A 93 -42.95 9.99 7.47
C MET A 93 -41.92 9.68 6.37
N ASP A 94 -42.13 10.20 5.17
CA ASP A 94 -41.22 10.02 4.03
C ASP A 94 -39.83 10.62 4.29
N ARG A 95 -39.78 11.78 4.95
CA ARG A 95 -38.52 12.41 5.40
C ARG A 95 -37.79 11.51 6.39
N LYS A 96 -38.49 10.90 7.36
CA LYS A 96 -37.87 10.00 8.35
C LYS A 96 -37.25 8.77 7.70
N GLU A 97 -37.95 8.16 6.74
CA GLU A 97 -37.44 6.99 6.00
C GLU A 97 -36.17 7.33 5.23
N LYS A 98 -36.18 8.45 4.49
CA LYS A 98 -35.01 8.91 3.73
C LYS A 98 -33.81 9.26 4.63
N VAL A 99 -34.05 9.84 5.80
CA VAL A 99 -32.99 10.09 6.79
C VAL A 99 -32.38 8.77 7.28
N ALA A 100 -33.21 7.77 7.59
CA ALA A 100 -32.73 6.46 8.01
C ALA A 100 -31.90 5.76 6.91
N GLU A 101 -32.33 5.85 5.65
CA GLU A 101 -31.60 5.32 4.50
C GLU A 101 -30.24 6.02 4.32
N ARG A 102 -30.21 7.35 4.41
CA ARG A 102 -28.99 8.15 4.34
C ARG A 102 -28.01 7.75 5.45
N ASP A 103 -28.50 7.57 6.67
CA ASP A 103 -27.68 7.22 7.82
C ASP A 103 -27.11 5.80 7.70
N ALA A 104 -27.88 4.86 7.15
CA ALA A 104 -27.40 3.51 6.84
C ALA A 104 -26.29 3.54 5.78
N LEU A 105 -26.45 4.33 4.71
CA LEU A 105 -25.42 4.49 3.68
C LEU A 105 -24.17 5.20 4.22
N ASN A 106 -24.33 6.22 5.07
CA ASN A 106 -23.21 6.88 5.74
C ASN A 106 -22.44 5.90 6.64
N LYS A 107 -23.13 5.02 7.36
CA LYS A 107 -22.50 3.98 8.17
C LYS A 107 -21.70 3.02 7.29
N GLN A 108 -22.31 2.48 6.22
CA GLN A 108 -21.63 1.60 5.26
C GLN A 108 -20.40 2.26 4.63
N TYR A 109 -20.51 3.54 4.26
CA TYR A 109 -19.41 4.31 3.69
C TYR A 109 -18.26 4.43 4.69
N ASN A 110 -18.55 4.83 5.94
CA ASN A 110 -17.52 5.07 6.95
C ASN A 110 -16.82 3.80 7.46
N GLU A 111 -17.46 2.64 7.37
CA GLU A 111 -16.85 1.34 7.66
C GLU A 111 -15.74 0.99 6.66
N ASN A 112 -15.91 1.38 5.39
CA ASN A 112 -15.03 0.95 4.30
C ASN A 112 -14.07 2.05 3.83
N PHE A 113 -14.44 3.32 4.01
CA PHE A 113 -13.75 4.47 3.45
C PHE A 113 -13.40 5.53 4.51
N ASP A 114 -12.37 6.32 4.23
CA ASP A 114 -12.10 7.55 4.98
C ASP A 114 -12.88 8.75 4.41
N LYS A 115 -12.73 9.90 5.08
CA LYS A 115 -13.37 11.17 4.66
C LYS A 115 -12.92 11.65 3.27
N TYR A 116 -11.78 11.16 2.77
CA TYR A 116 -11.23 11.51 1.46
C TYR A 116 -11.63 10.50 0.36
N GLY A 117 -12.26 9.38 0.72
CA GLY A 117 -12.65 8.32 -0.23
C GLY A 117 -11.64 7.20 -0.41
N ASN A 118 -10.61 7.14 0.42
CA ASN A 118 -9.64 6.06 0.39
C ASN A 118 -10.19 4.83 1.12
N SER A 119 -9.99 3.65 0.56
CA SER A 119 -10.39 2.39 1.20
C SER A 119 -9.52 2.11 2.43
N ARG A 120 -10.18 1.95 3.59
CA ARG A 120 -9.52 1.55 4.85
C ARG A 120 -8.94 0.14 4.75
N GLN A 121 -9.56 -0.74 3.96
CA GLN A 121 -9.06 -2.09 3.72
C GLN A 121 -7.72 -2.07 2.99
N LEU A 122 -7.59 -1.23 1.94
CA LEU A 122 -6.33 -1.08 1.22
C LEU A 122 -5.22 -0.51 2.10
N ALA A 123 -5.52 0.46 2.97
CA ALA A 123 -4.58 0.97 3.95
C ALA A 123 -4.13 -0.13 4.94
N GLY A 124 -5.06 -0.97 5.39
CA GLY A 124 -4.76 -2.12 6.24
C GLY A 124 -3.91 -3.18 5.55
N ASP A 125 -4.20 -3.50 4.29
CA ASP A 125 -3.46 -4.48 3.50
C ASP A 125 -2.06 -3.98 3.14
N ALA A 126 -1.91 -2.69 2.83
CA ALA A 126 -0.61 -2.07 2.62
C ALA A 126 0.23 -2.12 3.90
N SER A 127 -0.38 -1.85 5.07
CA SER A 127 0.31 -1.93 6.36
C SER A 127 0.78 -3.36 6.68
N LYS A 128 -0.08 -4.37 6.41
CA LYS A 128 0.28 -5.79 6.58
C LYS A 128 1.38 -6.23 5.62
N ALA A 129 1.33 -5.79 4.36
CA ALA A 129 2.36 -6.06 3.37
C ALA A 129 3.69 -5.40 3.76
N ALA A 130 3.66 -4.17 4.25
CA ALA A 130 4.83 -3.45 4.74
C ALA A 130 5.46 -4.16 5.95
N GLU A 131 4.67 -4.57 6.94
CA GLU A 131 5.17 -5.31 8.11
C GLU A 131 5.82 -6.65 7.72
N THR A 132 5.18 -7.40 6.81
CA THR A 132 5.74 -8.65 6.28
C THR A 132 7.07 -8.41 5.56
N THR A 133 7.12 -7.36 4.73
CA THR A 133 8.30 -6.98 3.96
C THR A 133 9.43 -6.52 4.89
N LYS A 134 9.14 -5.70 5.91
CA LYS A 134 10.09 -5.28 6.96
C LYS A 134 10.71 -6.47 7.67
N ARG A 135 9.89 -7.43 8.12
CA ARG A 135 10.39 -8.64 8.80
C ARG A 135 11.30 -9.45 7.89
N ARG A 136 10.93 -9.59 6.63
CA ARG A 136 11.69 -10.33 5.61
C ARG A 136 13.03 -9.66 5.32
N ILE A 137 13.04 -8.36 5.04
CA ILE A 137 14.26 -7.58 4.81
C ILE A 137 15.12 -7.56 6.07
N GLY A 138 14.55 -7.28 7.23
CA GLY A 138 15.28 -7.26 8.50
C GLY A 138 15.93 -8.61 8.86
N ARG A 139 15.29 -9.74 8.55
CA ARG A 139 15.92 -11.06 8.70
C ARG A 139 17.14 -11.20 7.79
N PHE A 140 17.02 -10.76 6.54
CA PHE A 140 18.12 -10.80 5.59
C PHE A 140 19.25 -9.83 5.98
N THR A 141 18.95 -8.62 6.44
CA THR A 141 19.93 -7.65 6.92
C THR A 141 20.72 -8.17 8.12
N LYS A 142 20.08 -8.90 9.04
CA LYS A 142 20.79 -9.60 10.14
C LYS A 142 21.80 -10.61 9.62
N THR A 143 21.47 -11.38 8.59
CA THR A 143 22.42 -12.30 7.95
C THR A 143 23.54 -11.55 7.24
N LEU A 144 23.20 -10.48 6.49
CA LEU A 144 24.19 -9.63 5.83
C LEU A 144 25.20 -9.04 6.80
N ARG A 145 24.76 -8.63 7.99
CA ARG A 145 25.61 -8.01 9.00
C ARG A 145 26.83 -8.86 9.39
N ASN A 146 26.71 -10.19 9.30
CA ASN A 146 27.81 -11.12 9.60
C ASN A 146 28.82 -11.29 8.45
N HIS A 147 28.47 -10.91 7.22
CA HIS A 147 29.29 -11.16 6.03
C HIS A 147 29.73 -9.87 5.32
N VAL A 148 28.85 -8.87 5.30
CA VAL A 148 29.00 -7.58 4.63
C VAL A 148 28.37 -6.50 5.52
N PRO A 149 28.96 -6.19 6.69
CA PRO A 149 28.38 -5.28 7.67
C PRO A 149 28.08 -3.88 7.09
N GLY A 150 28.99 -3.33 6.27
CA GLY A 150 28.79 -2.03 5.63
C GLY A 150 27.55 -1.99 4.73
N LEU A 151 27.19 -3.09 4.08
CA LEU A 151 25.95 -3.16 3.30
C LEU A 151 24.72 -3.22 4.20
N ALA A 152 24.79 -3.93 5.32
CA ALA A 152 23.69 -3.98 6.27
C ALA A 152 23.40 -2.59 6.83
N ASP A 153 24.43 -1.87 7.25
CA ASP A 153 24.32 -0.48 7.73
C ASP A 153 23.81 0.47 6.64
N HIS A 154 24.28 0.30 5.41
CA HIS A 154 23.81 1.08 4.27
C HIS A 154 22.30 0.90 4.04
N LEU A 155 21.81 -0.35 4.05
CA LEU A 155 20.39 -0.63 3.85
C LEU A 155 19.55 -0.11 5.02
N ASP A 156 20.02 -0.28 6.27
CA ASP A 156 19.32 0.23 7.45
C ASP A 156 19.20 1.77 7.44
N ALA A 157 20.21 2.47 6.90
CA ALA A 157 20.22 3.94 6.83
C ALA A 157 19.34 4.52 5.70
N PHE A 158 19.30 3.86 4.54
CA PHE A 158 18.76 4.48 3.32
C PHE A 158 17.54 3.77 2.72
N LEU A 159 17.10 2.66 3.32
CA LEU A 159 15.93 1.91 2.86
C LEU A 159 14.72 2.18 3.76
N THR A 160 13.72 2.86 3.22
CA THR A 160 12.44 3.08 3.89
C THR A 160 11.41 2.09 3.37
N ILE A 161 10.75 1.36 4.27
CA ILE A 161 9.68 0.41 3.93
C ILE A 161 8.39 0.85 4.63
N GLY A 162 7.34 1.10 3.85
CA GLY A 162 6.01 1.50 4.31
C GLY A 162 4.95 1.09 3.30
N SER A 163 3.79 1.75 3.29
CA SER A 163 2.87 1.66 2.14
C SER A 163 3.53 2.14 0.85
N VAL A 164 4.44 3.11 0.99
CA VAL A 164 5.43 3.52 -0.01
C VAL A 164 6.81 3.11 0.50
N CYS A 165 7.58 2.49 -0.38
CA CYS A 165 8.95 2.05 -0.17
C CYS A 165 9.89 2.91 -1.01
N GLN A 166 11.08 3.21 -0.49
CA GLN A 166 12.04 4.03 -1.18
C GLN A 166 13.46 3.68 -0.72
N TYR A 167 14.38 3.67 -1.68
CA TYR A 167 15.81 3.65 -1.41
C TYR A 167 16.39 5.02 -1.78
N ALA A 168 16.87 5.77 -0.79
CA ALA A 168 17.32 7.16 -0.97
C ALA A 168 18.68 7.37 -0.30
N PRO A 169 19.79 6.97 -0.95
CA PRO A 169 21.13 7.19 -0.43
C PRO A 169 21.51 8.67 -0.50
N ASP A 170 22.39 9.10 0.40
CA ASP A 170 22.98 10.45 0.42
C ASP A 170 23.86 10.73 -0.80
N ARG A 171 24.46 9.67 -1.36
CA ARG A 171 25.29 9.71 -2.57
C ARG A 171 24.83 8.63 -3.55
N PRO A 172 24.86 8.90 -4.87
CA PRO A 172 24.54 7.90 -5.86
C PRO A 172 25.56 6.75 -5.80
N ILE A 173 25.06 5.52 -5.68
CA ILE A 173 25.88 4.30 -5.69
C ILE A 173 25.66 3.60 -7.03
N PRO A 174 26.73 3.35 -7.82
CA PRO A 174 26.62 2.65 -9.09
C PRO A 174 26.47 1.15 -8.85
N TRP A 175 25.24 0.72 -8.55
CA TRP A 175 24.95 -0.68 -8.35
C TRP A 175 25.12 -1.46 -9.66
N ASN A 176 26.02 -2.44 -9.67
CA ASN A 176 26.01 -3.45 -10.73
C ASN A 176 24.85 -4.42 -10.46
N LEU A 177 23.82 -4.22 -11.26
CA LEU A 177 22.57 -4.93 -11.27
C LEU A 177 22.47 -5.82 -12.53
N ALA A 178 23.54 -6.50 -12.95
CA ALA A 178 23.44 -7.54 -13.97
C ALA A 178 22.90 -8.87 -13.41
#